data_AF-C7DS90-F1
#
_entry.id   AF-C7DS90-F1
#
_cell.length_a   1.000
_cell.length_b   1.000
_cell.length_c   1.000
_cell.angle_alpha   90.00
_cell.angle_beta   90.00
_cell.angle_gamma   90.00
#
_symmetry.space_group_name_H-M   'P 1'
#
loop_
_entity.id
_entity.type
_entity.pdbx_description
1 polymer ?
#
loop_
_entity_poly.entity_id
_entity_poly.type
_entity_poly.pdbx_seq_one_letter_code
_entity_poly.pdbx_strand_id
1 'polypeptide(L)'
;EGHGTGTQAGDPREAQAIATAFFGNEASTAADSDDKKLVVGSIKTVIGHTEGAAGLAGLLKVVHSMHNKSIPPNLHLETLNPSVRPFFGHLRIATELIPWPQAPAGQPLRGSVNSFGFGGTNSHAIIERYEPSIHNEVAKRFDQSVKLPATKLSVAHDASKPSVGLPLVLSAKSQKSLVAVVRSAREFMVGNQTSADEVAYSLYTRRSALTYRVSVSGDSRDAVIAGLDNLLSKAGSSSNPELGVRAKLDGNKPKILGIFTGQGAQW
;
A
#
# COMPACT_ATOMS: atom_id res chain seq x y z
N GLU A 1 12.49 5.55 11.76
CA GLU A 1 11.42 5.18 12.71
C GLU A 1 12.04 4.53 13.93
N GLY A 2 12.21 5.31 15.00
CA GLY A 2 12.74 4.83 16.28
C GLY A 2 11.72 3.97 17.03
N HIS A 3 12.20 3.22 18.01
CA HIS A 3 11.37 2.57 19.00
C HIS A 3 10.62 3.63 19.81
N GLY A 4 11.28 4.70 20.26
CA GLY A 4 10.72 5.98 20.70
C GLY A 4 9.45 5.84 21.52
N THR A 5 9.59 5.27 22.72
CA THR A 5 8.47 5.00 23.63
C THR A 5 8.18 6.15 24.59
N GLY A 6 8.99 7.22 24.57
CA GLY A 6 8.83 8.34 25.50
C GLY A 6 9.37 8.03 26.89
N THR A 7 10.15 6.96 27.04
CA THR A 7 10.66 6.55 28.36
C THR A 7 11.90 7.37 28.72
N GLN A 8 11.97 7.82 29.98
CA GLN A 8 13.08 8.65 30.46
C GLN A 8 14.46 8.00 30.26
N ALA A 9 14.54 6.67 30.40
CA ALA A 9 15.78 5.94 30.22
C ALA A 9 15.99 5.39 28.80
N GLY A 10 14.92 5.07 28.07
CA GLY A 10 15.01 4.44 26.76
C GLY A 10 15.35 5.42 25.64
N ASP A 11 14.69 6.59 25.61
CA ASP A 11 14.88 7.55 24.53
C ASP A 11 16.33 8.07 24.44
N PRO A 12 17.03 8.41 25.55
CA PRO A 12 18.45 8.76 25.50
C PRO A 12 19.35 7.63 24.98
N ARG A 13 19.08 6.39 25.40
CA ARG A 13 19.86 5.21 24.95
C ARG A 13 19.65 4.93 23.47
N GLU A 14 18.42 5.06 22.99
CA GLU A 14 18.14 4.90 21.57
C GLU A 14 18.78 6.01 20.75
N ALA A 15 18.66 7.27 21.18
CA ALA A 15 19.30 8.39 20.48
C ALA A 15 20.83 8.22 20.40
N GLN A 16 21.46 7.80 21.50
CA GLN A 16 22.88 7.46 21.53
C GLN A 16 23.20 6.32 20.55
N ALA A 17 22.43 5.24 20.56
CA ALA A 17 22.65 4.10 19.68
C ALA A 17 22.54 4.48 18.19
N ILE A 18 21.54 5.31 17.84
CA ILE A 18 21.39 5.85 16.48
C ILE A 18 22.59 6.73 16.13
N ALA A 19 22.94 7.69 16.98
CA ALA A 19 24.05 8.61 16.72
C ALA A 19 25.37 7.85 16.49
N THR A 20 25.70 6.91 17.38
CA THR A 20 26.93 6.11 17.27
C THR A 20 26.92 5.21 16.03
N ALA A 21 25.80 4.56 15.71
CA ALA A 21 25.73 3.63 14.59
C ALA A 21 25.83 4.32 13.22
N PHE A 22 25.21 5.49 13.06
CA PHE A 22 25.15 6.20 11.78
C PHE A 22 26.30 7.21 11.58
N PHE A 23 26.84 7.78 12.66
CA PHE A 23 27.84 8.85 12.58
C PHE A 23 29.19 8.48 13.21
N GLY A 24 29.28 7.37 13.96
CA GLY A 24 30.54 6.89 14.52
C GLY A 24 31.28 7.95 15.34
N ASN A 25 32.50 8.29 14.91
CA ASN A 25 33.33 9.30 15.56
C ASN A 25 32.73 10.73 15.50
N GLU A 26 31.83 10.99 14.56
CA GLU A 26 31.13 12.27 14.44
C GLU A 26 29.89 12.35 15.34
N ALA A 27 29.55 11.30 16.10
CA ALA A 27 28.36 11.29 16.96
C ALA A 27 28.33 12.40 18.02
N SER A 28 29.50 12.94 18.41
CA SER A 28 29.64 14.05 19.36
C SER A 28 29.76 15.43 18.70
N THR A 29 29.77 15.50 17.37
CA THR A 29 29.80 16.77 16.61
C THR A 29 28.38 17.16 16.17
N ALA A 30 28.26 18.29 15.47
CA ALA A 30 27.01 18.75 14.88
C ALA A 30 27.12 18.77 13.36
N ALA A 31 26.04 18.38 12.68
CA ALA A 31 25.95 18.48 11.23
C ALA A 31 26.03 19.95 10.79
N ASP A 32 26.75 20.24 9.71
CA ASP A 32 26.90 21.61 9.17
C ASP A 32 25.57 22.23 8.68
N SER A 33 24.57 21.38 8.38
CA SER A 33 23.28 21.80 7.86
C SER A 33 22.18 20.79 8.21
N ASP A 34 20.95 21.26 8.35
CA ASP A 34 19.80 20.41 8.68
C ASP A 34 19.52 19.31 7.64
N ASP A 35 19.86 19.52 6.37
CA ASP A 35 19.66 18.53 5.29
C ASP A 35 20.59 17.32 5.40
N LYS A 36 21.68 17.44 6.18
CA LYS A 36 22.58 16.32 6.48
C LYS A 36 22.15 15.51 7.71
N LYS A 37 21.15 15.99 8.46
CA LYS A 37 20.67 15.31 9.67
C LYS A 37 19.80 14.12 9.32
N LEU A 38 19.97 13.03 10.06
CA LEU A 38 19.05 11.89 9.99
C LEU A 38 17.72 12.26 10.66
N VAL A 39 16.63 12.16 9.89
CA VAL A 39 15.30 12.40 10.44
C VAL A 39 14.83 11.18 11.24
N VAL A 40 14.58 11.38 12.53
CA VAL A 40 14.10 10.37 13.47
C VAL A 40 12.67 10.72 13.90
N GLY A 41 11.85 9.68 14.10
CA GLY A 41 10.51 9.82 14.64
C GLY A 41 9.94 8.48 15.08
N SER A 42 8.81 8.50 15.77
CA SER A 42 8.09 7.33 16.27
C SER A 42 6.59 7.52 16.05
N ILE A 43 5.94 6.55 15.38
CA ILE A 43 4.49 6.47 15.18
C ILE A 43 3.74 6.39 16.52
N LYS A 44 4.43 5.99 17.60
CA LYS A 44 3.84 5.86 18.94
C LYS A 44 3.39 7.21 19.50
N THR A 45 3.97 8.31 19.02
CA THR A 45 3.48 9.66 19.34
C THR A 45 2.08 9.94 18.77
N VAL A 46 1.67 9.21 17.74
CA VAL A 46 0.39 9.40 17.02
C VAL A 46 -0.67 8.41 17.48
N ILE A 47 -0.32 7.13 17.58
CA ILE A 47 -1.29 6.03 17.84
C ILE A 47 -1.03 5.29 19.15
N GLY A 48 -0.09 5.75 19.97
CA GLY A 48 0.35 5.05 21.16
C GLY A 48 1.24 3.83 20.87
N HIS A 49 1.67 3.15 21.94
CA HIS A 49 2.47 1.94 21.82
C HIS A 49 1.57 0.71 21.61
N THR A 50 1.49 0.20 20.39
CA THR A 50 0.67 -0.98 20.03
C THR A 50 1.36 -2.32 20.37
N GLU A 51 2.20 -2.34 21.41
CA GLU A 51 2.92 -3.51 21.91
C GLU A 51 3.51 -4.44 20.82
N GLY A 52 3.03 -5.68 20.72
CA GLY A 52 3.50 -6.68 19.76
C GLY A 52 3.38 -6.25 18.29
N ALA A 53 2.50 -5.28 17.98
CA ALA A 53 2.35 -4.72 16.63
C ALA A 53 3.19 -3.46 16.37
N ALA A 54 3.93 -2.96 17.38
CA ALA A 54 4.60 -1.65 17.29
C ALA A 54 5.65 -1.57 16.17
N GLY A 55 6.38 -2.65 15.91
CA GLY A 55 7.33 -2.71 14.80
C GLY A 55 6.63 -2.62 13.44
N LEU A 56 5.51 -3.32 13.27
CA LEU A 56 4.72 -3.28 12.03
C LEU A 56 4.04 -1.92 11.82
N ALA A 57 3.56 -1.28 12.88
CA ALA A 57 3.06 0.09 12.82
C ALA A 57 4.14 1.06 12.31
N GLY A 58 5.36 0.94 12.85
CA GLY A 58 6.52 1.71 12.39
C GLY A 58 6.88 1.44 10.92
N LEU A 59 6.85 0.16 10.51
CA LEU A 59 7.05 -0.23 9.11
C LEU A 59 6.02 0.41 8.18
N LEU A 60 4.74 0.39 8.54
CA LEU A 60 3.68 1.02 7.75
C LEU A 60 3.92 2.52 7.60
N LYS A 61 4.31 3.22 8.68
CA LYS A 61 4.68 4.64 8.60
C LYS A 61 5.83 4.87 7.62
N VAL A 62 6.91 4.08 7.67
CA VAL A 62 8.06 4.23 6.75
C VAL A 62 7.64 3.98 5.30
N VAL A 63 6.90 2.90 5.02
CA VAL A 63 6.41 2.56 3.68
C VAL A 63 5.52 3.66 3.11
N HIS A 64 4.55 4.15 3.89
CA HIS A 64 3.68 5.25 3.46
C HIS A 64 4.44 6.57 3.31
N SER A 65 5.44 6.84 4.15
CA SER A 65 6.27 8.03 4.04
C SER A 65 7.09 8.04 2.73
N MET A 66 7.66 6.89 2.34
CA MET A 66 8.36 6.73 1.05
C MET A 66 7.41 6.81 -0.15
N HIS A 67 6.21 6.25 -0.02
CA HIS A 67 5.19 6.29 -1.07
C HIS A 67 4.75 7.73 -1.35
N ASN A 68 4.42 8.47 -0.30
CA ASN A 68 3.98 9.86 -0.36
C ASN A 68 5.13 10.87 -0.50
N LYS A 69 6.39 10.42 -0.41
CA LYS A 69 7.60 11.26 -0.42
C LYS A 69 7.58 12.36 0.65
N SER A 70 7.07 12.03 1.83
CA SER A 70 6.92 12.97 2.96
C SER A 70 7.11 12.25 4.29
N ILE A 71 7.68 12.94 5.29
CA ILE A 71 7.83 12.42 6.65
C ILE A 71 6.82 13.12 7.56
N PRO A 72 5.87 12.40 8.18
CA PRO A 72 4.86 12.99 9.05
C PRO A 72 5.46 13.46 10.39
N PRO A 73 4.79 14.40 11.07
CA PRO A 73 5.26 14.94 12.34
C PRO A 73 5.26 13.90 13.46
N ASN A 74 6.10 14.15 14.46
CA ASN A 74 6.06 13.53 15.77
C ASN A 74 5.29 14.45 16.70
N LEU A 75 4.20 13.93 17.26
CA LEU A 75 3.33 14.73 18.13
C LEU A 75 3.96 14.89 19.51
N HIS A 76 3.51 15.91 20.24
CA HIS A 76 3.87 16.18 21.64
C HIS A 76 5.34 16.51 21.91
N LEU A 77 6.15 16.76 20.86
CA LEU A 77 7.51 17.26 21.03
C LEU A 77 7.54 18.78 20.99
N GLU A 78 7.52 19.41 22.16
CA GLU A 78 7.71 20.86 22.31
C GLU A 78 9.16 21.21 22.69
N THR A 79 9.71 20.47 23.66
CA THR A 79 11.08 20.66 24.16
C THR A 79 11.83 19.35 24.09
N LEU A 80 13.01 19.35 23.47
CA LEU A 80 13.88 18.17 23.43
C LEU A 80 14.37 17.83 24.84
N ASN A 81 14.25 16.56 25.22
CA ASN A 81 14.76 16.04 26.49
C ASN A 81 16.27 16.38 26.64
N PRO A 82 16.69 17.05 27.73
CA PRO A 82 18.10 17.37 27.97
C PRO A 82 19.04 16.17 27.91
N SER A 83 18.58 14.98 28.31
CA SER A 83 19.37 13.74 28.25
C SER A 83 19.55 13.19 26.83
N VAL A 84 18.73 13.62 25.87
CA VAL A 84 18.85 13.26 24.44
C VAL A 84 19.75 14.25 23.70
N ARG A 85 19.80 15.52 24.15
CA ARG A 85 20.53 16.62 23.50
C ARG A 85 21.99 16.29 23.11
N PRO A 86 22.79 15.57 23.92
CA PRO A 86 24.17 15.23 23.54
C PRO A 86 24.30 14.38 22.27
N PHE A 87 23.24 13.67 21.87
CA PHE A 87 23.24 12.75 20.73
C PHE A 87 22.48 13.31 19.51
N PHE A 88 22.02 14.57 19.60
CA PHE A 88 21.10 15.15 18.63
C PHE A 88 21.79 16.03 17.58
N GLY A 89 23.12 16.16 17.61
CA GLY A 89 23.89 17.02 16.69
C GLY A 89 23.69 16.68 15.21
N HIS A 90 23.48 15.40 14.91
CA HIS A 90 23.21 14.89 13.56
C HIS A 90 21.80 14.30 13.40
N LEU A 91 20.92 14.47 14.40
CA LEU A 91 19.55 13.97 14.37
C LEU A 91 18.56 15.14 14.28
N ARG A 92 17.45 14.91 13.61
CA ARG A 92 16.33 15.86 13.56
C ARG A 92 15.04 15.11 13.81
N ILE A 93 14.15 15.66 14.64
CA ILE A 93 12.78 15.15 14.76
C ILE A 93 11.86 16.09 14.00
N ALA A 94 11.08 15.56 13.07
CA ALA A 94 10.08 16.33 12.35
C ALA A 94 8.90 16.63 13.29
N THR A 95 8.60 17.91 13.52
CA THR A 95 7.43 18.41 14.28
C THR A 95 6.30 18.89 13.37
N GLU A 96 6.57 18.98 12.05
CA GLU A 96 5.62 19.26 10.98
C GLU A 96 5.78 18.23 9.85
N LEU A 97 4.86 18.23 8.88
CA LEU A 97 4.99 17.41 7.68
C LEU A 97 6.10 17.99 6.80
N ILE A 98 7.19 17.22 6.62
CA ILE A 98 8.31 17.65 5.77
C ILE A 98 8.44 16.77 4.53
N PRO A 99 9.00 17.28 3.43
CA PRO A 99 9.39 16.44 2.30
C PRO A 99 10.37 15.35 2.74
N TRP A 100 10.29 14.18 2.11
CA TRP A 100 11.32 13.15 2.30
C TRP A 100 12.64 13.65 1.67
N PRO A 101 13.79 13.60 2.38
CA PRO A 101 15.08 14.07 1.87
C PRO A 101 15.43 13.43 0.52
N GLN A 102 15.93 14.23 -0.43
CA GLN A 102 16.27 13.70 -1.75
C GLN A 102 17.38 12.65 -1.63
N ALA A 103 17.13 11.47 -2.19
CA ALA A 103 18.18 10.46 -2.29
C ALA A 103 19.20 10.86 -3.37
N PRO A 104 20.50 10.55 -3.17
CA PRO A 104 21.50 10.69 -4.21
C PRO A 104 21.12 9.94 -5.48
N ALA A 105 21.60 10.42 -6.63
CA ALA A 105 21.37 9.77 -7.91
C ALA A 105 21.81 8.30 -7.87
N GLY A 106 20.93 7.39 -8.30
CA GLY A 106 21.18 5.95 -8.28
C GLY A 106 20.99 5.27 -6.92
N GLN A 107 20.41 5.94 -5.92
CA GLN A 107 20.05 5.32 -4.63
C GLN A 107 18.54 5.36 -4.39
N PRO A 108 17.95 4.31 -3.80
CA PRO A 108 16.55 4.33 -3.43
C PRO A 108 16.33 5.18 -2.18
N LEU A 109 15.08 5.61 -1.96
CA LEU A 109 14.71 6.12 -0.64
C LEU A 109 14.88 4.99 0.37
N ARG A 110 15.61 5.25 1.46
CA ARG A 110 15.90 4.27 2.50
C ARG A 110 15.53 4.80 3.87
N GLY A 111 14.94 3.96 4.70
CA GLY A 111 14.59 4.27 6.08
C GLY A 111 14.67 3.04 6.96
N SER A 112 14.93 3.25 8.25
CA SER A 112 15.02 2.15 9.22
C SER A 112 13.85 2.14 10.20
N VAL A 113 13.54 0.95 10.71
CA VAL A 113 12.54 0.70 11.76
C VAL A 113 13.21 0.00 12.94
N ASN A 114 13.15 0.61 14.12
CA ASN A 114 13.59 0.04 15.39
C ASN A 114 12.39 -0.47 16.21
N SER A 115 12.55 -1.63 16.84
CA SER A 115 11.63 -2.10 17.86
C SER A 115 12.37 -2.89 18.94
N PHE A 116 12.28 -2.42 20.19
CA PHE A 116 13.00 -3.00 21.33
C PHE A 116 11.99 -3.58 22.32
N GLY A 117 12.00 -4.90 22.49
CA GLY A 117 11.12 -5.57 23.45
C GLY A 117 11.60 -5.36 24.88
N PHE A 118 10.67 -5.26 25.83
CA PHE A 118 11.02 -5.07 27.25
C PHE A 118 11.93 -6.20 27.81
N GLY A 119 11.88 -7.40 27.23
CA GLY A 119 12.75 -8.53 27.57
C GLY A 119 14.19 -8.42 27.04
N GLY A 120 14.55 -7.33 26.34
CA GLY A 120 15.89 -7.08 25.82
C GLY A 120 16.12 -7.51 24.36
N THR A 121 15.14 -8.16 23.72
CA THR A 121 15.22 -8.51 22.30
C THR A 121 15.05 -7.27 21.42
N ASN A 122 16.05 -6.99 20.60
CA ASN A 122 16.06 -5.84 19.69
C ASN A 122 15.87 -6.29 18.25
N SER A 123 15.09 -5.54 17.48
CA SER A 123 14.95 -5.71 16.03
C SER A 123 15.20 -4.38 15.32
N HIS A 124 15.95 -4.47 14.22
CA HIS A 124 16.22 -3.37 13.30
C HIS A 124 15.97 -3.84 11.87
N ALA A 125 15.14 -3.12 11.13
CA ALA A 125 14.89 -3.41 9.72
C ALA A 125 15.26 -2.19 8.87
N ILE A 126 16.00 -2.43 7.79
CA ILE A 126 16.29 -1.44 6.75
C ILE A 126 15.30 -1.66 5.62
N ILE A 127 14.60 -0.60 5.23
CA ILE A 127 13.56 -0.61 4.21
C ILE A 127 13.98 0.31 3.07
N GLU A 128 13.78 -0.17 1.85
CA GLU A 128 14.01 0.62 0.63
C GLU A 128 12.74 0.73 -0.18
N ARG A 129 12.53 1.91 -0.77
CA ARG A 129 11.55 2.06 -1.84
C ARG A 129 12.05 1.26 -3.05
N TYR A 130 11.21 0.34 -3.52
CA TYR A 130 11.54 -0.47 -4.68
C TYR A 130 11.72 0.39 -5.93
N GLU A 131 12.93 0.39 -6.44
CA GLU A 131 13.35 0.99 -7.71
C GLU A 131 13.81 -0.12 -8.67
N PRO A 132 13.05 -0.41 -9.75
CA PRO A 132 13.35 -1.51 -10.66
C PRO A 132 14.77 -1.48 -11.23
N SER A 133 15.32 -0.30 -11.52
CA SER A 133 16.68 -0.15 -12.06
C SER A 133 17.78 -0.62 -11.10
N ILE A 134 17.50 -0.64 -9.79
CA ILE A 134 18.46 -1.04 -8.75
C ILE A 134 18.16 -2.48 -8.32
N HIS A 135 16.93 -2.72 -7.86
CA HIS A 135 16.59 -3.95 -7.17
C HIS A 135 16.47 -5.15 -8.12
N ASN A 136 16.12 -4.94 -9.40
CA ASN A 136 16.06 -6.05 -10.35
C ASN A 136 17.46 -6.58 -10.68
N GLU A 137 18.45 -5.70 -10.77
CA GLU A 137 19.83 -6.11 -10.98
C GLU A 137 20.34 -6.91 -9.78
N VAL A 138 20.08 -6.43 -8.57
CA VAL A 138 20.44 -7.13 -7.33
C VAL A 138 19.76 -8.50 -7.28
N ALA A 139 18.44 -8.57 -7.50
CA ALA A 139 17.70 -9.83 -7.48
C ALA A 139 18.25 -10.85 -8.49
N LYS A 140 18.55 -10.42 -9.72
CA LYS A 140 19.15 -11.28 -10.77
C LYS A 140 20.55 -11.78 -10.42
N ARG A 141 21.31 -11.05 -9.61
CA ARG A 141 22.63 -11.51 -9.13
C ARG A 141 22.50 -12.66 -8.14
N PHE A 142 21.43 -12.70 -7.34
CA PHE A 142 21.18 -13.77 -6.39
C PHE A 142 20.47 -14.98 -7.02
N ASP A 143 19.52 -14.74 -7.92
CA ASP A 143 18.79 -15.79 -8.64
C ASP A 143 18.45 -15.30 -10.05
N GLN A 144 19.10 -15.89 -11.07
CA GLN A 144 18.86 -15.55 -12.47
C GLN A 144 17.46 -15.98 -12.96
N SER A 145 16.81 -16.93 -12.27
CA SER A 145 15.48 -17.43 -12.60
C SER A 145 14.34 -16.63 -11.94
N VAL A 146 14.68 -15.63 -11.13
CA VAL A 146 13.69 -14.85 -10.38
C VAL A 146 12.69 -14.16 -11.32
N LYS A 147 11.40 -14.38 -11.04
CA LYS A 147 10.33 -13.68 -11.77
C LYS A 147 10.20 -12.27 -11.22
N LEU A 148 10.73 -11.31 -11.98
CA LEU A 148 10.63 -9.90 -11.62
C LEU A 148 9.20 -9.38 -11.84
N PRO A 149 8.74 -8.41 -11.03
CA PRO A 149 7.51 -7.70 -11.30
C PRO A 149 7.59 -7.11 -12.71
N ALA A 150 6.57 -7.39 -13.55
CA ALA A 150 6.39 -6.63 -14.77
C ALA A 150 6.28 -5.16 -14.38
N THR A 151 7.21 -4.33 -14.85
CA THR A 151 7.08 -2.87 -14.77
C THR A 151 5.69 -2.54 -15.30
N LYS A 152 4.91 -1.77 -14.51
CA LYS A 152 3.58 -1.32 -14.90
C LYS A 152 3.61 -1.03 -16.39
N LEU A 153 2.71 -1.65 -17.16
CA LEU A 153 2.41 -1.19 -18.50
C LEU A 153 2.19 0.31 -18.36
N SER A 154 3.14 1.10 -18.87
CA SER A 154 3.13 2.57 -18.80
C SER A 154 2.12 3.14 -19.78
N VAL A 155 0.99 2.46 -19.91
CA VAL A 155 -0.16 3.06 -20.54
C VAL A 155 -0.81 3.80 -19.39
N ALA A 156 -0.53 5.10 -19.32
CA ALA A 156 -1.64 6.00 -19.07
C ALA A 156 -2.72 5.60 -20.08
N HIS A 157 -3.61 4.69 -19.68
CA HIS A 157 -4.77 4.35 -20.47
C HIS A 157 -5.68 5.54 -20.36
N ASP A 158 -5.45 6.46 -21.29
CA ASP A 158 -6.36 7.53 -21.65
C ASP A 158 -7.78 6.97 -21.64
N ALA A 159 -8.63 7.55 -20.81
CA ALA A 159 -10.04 7.18 -20.69
C ALA A 159 -10.79 7.28 -22.03
N SER A 160 -10.19 7.92 -23.04
CA SER A 160 -10.69 8.02 -24.41
C SER A 160 -10.33 6.84 -25.33
N LYS A 161 -9.46 5.92 -24.93
CA LYS A 161 -9.15 4.74 -25.76
C LYS A 161 -10.35 3.79 -25.84
N PRO A 162 -10.61 3.15 -27.00
CA PRO A 162 -11.71 2.19 -27.14
C PRO A 162 -11.58 1.10 -26.08
N SER A 163 -12.61 0.94 -25.26
CA SER A 163 -12.66 -0.14 -24.28
C SER A 163 -12.90 -1.47 -24.99
N VAL A 164 -12.24 -2.52 -24.52
CA VAL A 164 -12.54 -3.89 -24.95
C VAL A 164 -13.86 -4.38 -24.32
N GLY A 165 -14.38 -3.66 -23.33
CA GLY A 165 -15.62 -3.98 -22.63
C GLY A 165 -15.47 -5.18 -21.71
N LEU A 166 -14.29 -5.35 -21.08
CA LEU A 166 -14.03 -6.49 -20.21
C LEU A 166 -15.01 -6.52 -19.03
N PRO A 167 -15.57 -7.70 -18.68
CA PRO A 167 -16.50 -7.80 -17.57
C PRO A 167 -15.80 -7.54 -16.24
N LEU A 168 -16.34 -6.59 -15.47
CA LEU A 168 -16.01 -6.42 -14.06
C LEU A 168 -16.65 -7.57 -13.28
N VAL A 169 -15.84 -8.57 -12.97
CA VAL A 169 -16.26 -9.72 -12.17
C VAL A 169 -16.14 -9.40 -10.69
N LEU A 170 -17.26 -9.50 -9.97
CA LEU A 170 -17.34 -9.25 -8.53
C LEU A 170 -17.86 -10.50 -7.85
N SER A 171 -17.30 -10.82 -6.68
CA SER A 171 -17.75 -11.99 -5.93
C SER A 171 -17.63 -11.82 -4.43
N ALA A 172 -18.47 -12.54 -3.69
CA ALA A 172 -18.46 -12.57 -2.24
C ALA A 172 -18.94 -13.93 -1.69
N LYS A 173 -18.72 -14.16 -0.38
CA LYS A 173 -19.19 -15.39 0.30
C LYS A 173 -20.68 -15.36 0.68
N SER A 174 -21.33 -14.19 0.63
CA SER A 174 -22.76 -14.01 0.91
C SER A 174 -23.37 -12.96 -0.02
N GLN A 175 -24.69 -12.99 -0.20
CA GLN A 175 -25.42 -11.97 -0.96
C GLN A 175 -25.24 -10.56 -0.38
N LYS A 176 -25.36 -10.41 0.95
CA LYS A 176 -25.14 -9.13 1.64
C LYS A 176 -23.73 -8.58 1.39
N SER A 177 -22.71 -9.43 1.46
CA SER A 177 -21.33 -9.03 1.15
C SER A 177 -21.15 -8.72 -0.34
N LEU A 178 -21.87 -9.38 -1.25
CA LEU A 178 -21.81 -9.08 -2.68
C LEU A 178 -22.32 -7.66 -2.95
N VAL A 179 -23.44 -7.26 -2.33
CA VAL A 179 -23.95 -5.88 -2.42
C VAL A 179 -22.93 -4.87 -1.91
N ALA A 180 -22.26 -5.15 -0.79
CA ALA A 180 -21.20 -4.27 -0.26
C ALA A 180 -19.99 -4.16 -1.21
N VAL A 181 -19.59 -5.27 -1.84
CA VAL A 181 -18.51 -5.29 -2.85
C VAL A 181 -18.90 -4.49 -4.09
N VAL A 182 -20.14 -4.64 -4.59
CA VAL A 182 -20.66 -3.85 -5.72
C VAL A 182 -20.66 -2.36 -5.38
N ARG A 183 -21.09 -1.99 -4.16
CA ARG A 183 -21.08 -0.61 -3.69
C ARG A 183 -19.67 -0.03 -3.63
N SER A 184 -18.73 -0.76 -3.05
CA SER A 184 -17.32 -0.35 -2.97
C SER A 184 -16.68 -0.23 -4.36
N ALA A 185 -16.99 -1.15 -5.28
CA ALA A 185 -16.54 -1.05 -6.67
C ALA A 185 -17.11 0.19 -7.36
N ARG A 186 -18.40 0.49 -7.16
CA ARG A 186 -19.06 1.69 -7.69
C ARG A 186 -18.43 2.97 -7.14
N GLU A 187 -18.23 3.06 -5.83
CA GLU A 187 -17.57 4.19 -5.18
C GLU A 187 -16.15 4.39 -5.71
N PHE A 188 -15.38 3.31 -5.87
CA PHE A 188 -14.05 3.37 -6.47
C PHE A 188 -14.09 3.87 -7.92
N MET A 189 -15.05 3.38 -8.73
CA MET A 189 -15.18 3.80 -10.13
C MET A 189 -15.58 5.28 -10.26
N VAL A 190 -16.36 5.81 -9.32
CA VAL A 190 -16.73 7.24 -9.31
C VAL A 190 -15.60 8.12 -8.77
N GLY A 191 -14.89 7.67 -7.71
CA GLY A 191 -13.84 8.44 -7.04
C GLY A 191 -12.47 8.36 -7.71
N ASN A 192 -12.30 7.57 -8.76
CA ASN A 192 -11.02 7.38 -9.45
C ASN A 192 -11.20 7.44 -10.98
N GLN A 193 -10.09 7.64 -11.71
CA GLN A 193 -10.06 7.70 -13.17
C GLN A 193 -9.36 6.48 -13.81
N THR A 194 -9.00 5.44 -13.04
CA THR A 194 -8.44 4.18 -13.57
C THR A 194 -9.35 3.56 -14.63
N SER A 195 -8.80 3.12 -15.76
CA SER A 195 -9.54 2.46 -16.85
C SER A 195 -10.42 1.30 -16.35
N ALA A 196 -11.64 1.17 -16.89
CA ALA A 196 -12.55 0.09 -16.55
C ALA A 196 -11.96 -1.30 -16.88
N ASP A 197 -11.22 -1.41 -17.99
CA ASP A 197 -10.57 -2.66 -18.41
C ASP A 197 -9.42 -3.04 -17.46
N GLU A 198 -8.66 -2.07 -16.95
CA GLU A 198 -7.62 -2.32 -15.93
C GLU A 198 -8.22 -2.80 -14.61
N VAL A 199 -9.36 -2.21 -14.22
CA VAL A 199 -10.11 -2.64 -13.03
C VAL A 199 -10.64 -4.06 -13.24
N ALA A 200 -11.25 -4.35 -14.40
CA ALA A 200 -11.73 -5.68 -14.75
C ALA A 200 -10.59 -6.72 -14.72
N TYR A 201 -9.45 -6.43 -15.34
CA TYR A 201 -8.26 -7.27 -15.31
C TYR A 201 -7.76 -7.52 -13.87
N SER A 202 -7.71 -6.48 -13.06
CA SER A 202 -7.26 -6.58 -11.66
C SER A 202 -8.22 -7.42 -10.83
N LEU A 203 -9.53 -7.22 -10.99
CA LEU A 203 -10.55 -8.02 -10.32
C LEU A 203 -10.48 -9.49 -10.74
N TYR A 204 -10.23 -9.76 -12.01
CA TYR A 204 -10.14 -11.12 -12.53
C TYR A 204 -8.85 -11.85 -12.06
N THR A 205 -7.70 -11.17 -12.13
CA THR A 205 -6.39 -11.81 -11.88
C THR A 205 -5.90 -11.71 -10.43
N ARG A 206 -6.39 -10.74 -9.65
CA ARG A 206 -5.89 -10.41 -8.30
C ARG A 206 -6.96 -10.49 -7.21
N ARG A 207 -8.12 -11.10 -7.47
CA ARG A 207 -9.15 -11.40 -6.46
C ARG A 207 -9.57 -12.86 -6.55
N SER A 208 -9.99 -13.39 -5.41
CA SER A 208 -10.58 -14.74 -5.34
C SER A 208 -11.95 -14.76 -6.00
N ALA A 209 -12.27 -15.85 -6.71
CA ALA A 209 -13.60 -16.10 -7.24
C ALA A 209 -14.45 -16.86 -6.21
N LEU A 210 -15.36 -16.15 -5.54
CA LEU A 210 -16.18 -16.66 -4.44
C LEU A 210 -17.56 -17.17 -4.91
N THR A 211 -18.39 -17.65 -3.98
CA THR A 211 -19.65 -18.36 -4.27
C THR A 211 -20.71 -17.49 -4.96
N TYR A 212 -20.98 -16.29 -4.45
CA TYR A 212 -21.96 -15.38 -5.05
C TYR A 212 -21.23 -14.45 -6.01
N ARG A 213 -21.67 -14.40 -7.26
CA ARG A 213 -20.96 -13.72 -8.35
C ARG A 213 -21.90 -12.85 -9.16
N VAL A 214 -21.39 -11.70 -9.59
CA VAL A 214 -22.05 -10.85 -10.58
C VAL A 214 -20.99 -10.28 -11.53
N SER A 215 -21.40 -9.95 -12.74
CA SER A 215 -20.55 -9.25 -13.70
C SER A 215 -21.29 -8.06 -14.31
N VAL A 216 -20.56 -6.99 -14.57
CA VAL A 216 -21.02 -5.84 -15.33
C VAL A 216 -20.04 -5.60 -16.47
N SER A 217 -20.56 -5.36 -17.66
CA SER A 217 -19.78 -4.93 -18.83
C SER A 217 -20.40 -3.65 -19.38
N GLY A 218 -19.58 -2.83 -20.02
CA GLY A 218 -19.98 -1.63 -20.73
C GLY A 218 -18.89 -1.25 -21.72
N ASP A 219 -19.26 -0.56 -22.78
CA ASP A 219 -18.34 0.01 -23.78
C ASP A 219 -17.61 1.27 -23.29
N SER A 220 -18.03 1.77 -22.13
CA SER A 220 -17.54 2.98 -21.51
C SER A 220 -17.56 2.86 -19.99
N ARG A 221 -16.76 3.70 -19.32
CA ARG A 221 -16.74 3.80 -17.86
C ARG A 221 -18.13 4.12 -17.31
N ASP A 222 -18.84 5.06 -17.95
CA ASP A 222 -20.15 5.50 -17.50
C ASP A 222 -21.19 4.38 -17.65
N ALA A 223 -21.13 3.59 -18.73
CA ALA A 223 -21.96 2.41 -18.89
C ALA A 223 -21.68 1.36 -17.79
N VAL A 224 -20.41 1.16 -17.41
CA VAL A 224 -20.05 0.27 -16.29
C VAL A 224 -20.59 0.80 -14.96
N ILE A 225 -20.45 2.10 -14.68
CA ILE A 225 -20.99 2.73 -13.46
C ILE A 225 -22.51 2.59 -13.42
N ALA A 226 -23.20 2.87 -14.53
CA ALA A 226 -24.65 2.71 -14.65
C ALA A 226 -25.07 1.23 -14.44
N GLY A 227 -24.28 0.28 -14.94
CA GLY A 227 -24.49 -1.15 -14.69
C GLY A 227 -24.37 -1.52 -13.21
N LEU A 228 -23.39 -0.96 -12.49
CA LEU A 228 -23.25 -1.14 -11.04
C LEU A 228 -24.41 -0.49 -10.28
N ASP A 229 -24.85 0.70 -10.69
CA ASP A 229 -26.01 1.39 -10.10
C ASP A 229 -27.30 0.58 -10.30
N ASN A 230 -27.48 -0.03 -11.48
CA ASN A 230 -28.59 -0.95 -11.76
C ASN A 230 -28.56 -2.22 -10.90
N LEU A 231 -27.38 -2.72 -10.54
CA LEU A 231 -27.28 -3.85 -9.61
C LEU A 231 -27.66 -3.45 -8.18
N LEU A 232 -27.23 -2.26 -7.74
CA LEU A 232 -27.56 -1.74 -6.41
C LEU A 232 -29.06 -1.44 -6.29
N SER A 233 -29.69 -0.90 -7.33
CA SER A 233 -31.13 -0.65 -7.33
C SER A 233 -31.94 -1.94 -7.25
N LYS A 234 -31.54 -3.00 -7.98
CA LYS A 234 -32.15 -4.34 -7.90
C LYS A 234 -32.04 -4.98 -6.52
N ALA A 235 -30.91 -4.81 -5.84
CA ALA A 235 -30.75 -5.30 -4.48
C ALA A 235 -31.67 -4.58 -3.47
N GLY A 236 -31.95 -3.29 -3.73
CA GLY A 236 -32.80 -2.45 -2.91
C GLY A 236 -32.36 -2.37 -1.44
N SER A 237 -33.32 -2.14 -0.55
CA SER A 237 -33.13 -2.18 0.91
C SER A 237 -33.54 -3.53 1.53
N SER A 238 -33.60 -4.59 0.71
CA SER A 238 -34.01 -5.91 1.19
C SER A 238 -33.05 -6.42 2.27
N SER A 239 -33.62 -7.03 3.33
CA SER A 239 -32.84 -7.77 4.33
C SER A 239 -32.18 -9.02 3.74
N ASN A 240 -32.75 -9.58 2.67
CA ASN A 240 -32.25 -10.72 1.91
C ASN A 240 -32.15 -10.36 0.42
N PRO A 241 -31.09 -9.64 0.00
CA PRO A 241 -30.92 -9.29 -1.41
C PRO A 241 -30.60 -10.53 -2.24
N GLU A 242 -31.14 -10.60 -3.46
CA GLU A 242 -30.77 -11.60 -4.46
C GLU A 242 -30.07 -10.91 -5.62
N LEU A 243 -28.76 -11.10 -5.71
CA LEU A 243 -27.95 -10.51 -6.77
C LEU A 243 -27.09 -11.57 -7.46
N GLY A 244 -27.04 -11.48 -8.79
CA GLY A 244 -26.19 -12.33 -9.61
C GLY A 244 -26.53 -13.82 -9.49
N VAL A 245 -25.50 -14.66 -9.47
CA VAL A 245 -25.64 -16.12 -9.43
C VAL A 245 -24.87 -16.72 -8.27
N ARG A 246 -25.36 -17.87 -7.78
CA ARG A 246 -24.65 -18.71 -6.82
C ARG A 246 -23.88 -19.80 -7.57
N ALA A 247 -22.58 -19.62 -7.71
CA ALA A 247 -21.69 -20.58 -8.36
C ALA A 247 -21.45 -21.81 -7.48
N LYS A 248 -21.40 -22.99 -8.10
CA LYS A 248 -20.86 -24.22 -7.47
C LYS A 248 -19.33 -24.15 -7.52
N LEU A 249 -18.69 -24.41 -6.38
CA LEU A 249 -17.23 -24.42 -6.24
C LEU A 249 -16.71 -25.86 -6.15
N ASP A 250 -17.11 -26.71 -7.08
CA ASP A 250 -16.76 -28.14 -7.11
C ASP A 250 -15.45 -28.43 -7.89
N GLY A 251 -14.77 -27.39 -8.39
CA GLY A 251 -13.49 -27.49 -9.09
C GLY A 251 -13.59 -28.01 -10.52
N ASN A 252 -14.78 -28.41 -10.97
CA ASN A 252 -14.99 -28.93 -12.31
C ASN A 252 -14.93 -27.79 -13.34
N LYS A 253 -14.14 -27.98 -14.39
CA LYS A 253 -14.19 -27.08 -15.56
C LYS A 253 -15.49 -27.34 -16.32
N PRO A 254 -16.31 -26.32 -16.60
CA PRO A 254 -17.52 -26.51 -17.37
C PRO A 254 -17.18 -27.02 -18.78
N LYS A 255 -17.96 -27.97 -19.30
CA LYS A 255 -17.91 -28.34 -20.71
C LYS A 255 -18.56 -27.23 -21.52
N ILE A 256 -17.90 -26.76 -22.57
CA ILE A 256 -18.39 -25.71 -23.46
C ILE A 256 -18.73 -26.36 -24.80
N LEU A 257 -19.94 -26.13 -25.29
CA LEU A 257 -20.37 -26.50 -26.64
C LEU A 257 -20.55 -25.22 -27.46
N GLY A 258 -19.72 -25.02 -28.48
CA GLY A 258 -19.87 -23.90 -29.42
C GLY A 258 -21.02 -24.18 -30.39
N ILE A 259 -22.01 -23.28 -30.43
CA ILE A 259 -23.14 -23.35 -31.37
C ILE A 259 -22.92 -22.26 -32.42
N PHE A 260 -22.93 -22.64 -33.70
CA PHE A 260 -22.72 -21.75 -34.83
C PHE A 260 -24.07 -21.45 -35.50
N THR A 261 -24.38 -20.17 -35.65
CA THR A 261 -25.62 -19.73 -36.29
C THR A 261 -25.60 -20.05 -37.78
N GLY A 262 -26.71 -20.55 -38.30
CA GLY A 262 -26.90 -20.77 -39.73
C GLY A 262 -27.21 -19.49 -40.51
N GLN A 263 -27.49 -19.66 -41.80
CA GLN A 263 -27.94 -18.58 -42.68
C GLN A 263 -29.28 -17.99 -42.19
N GLY A 264 -29.43 -16.66 -42.21
CA GLY A 264 -30.66 -15.95 -41.81
C GLY A 264 -30.60 -15.25 -40.44
N ALA A 265 -29.49 -15.38 -39.71
CA ALA A 265 -29.27 -14.76 -38.39
C ALA A 265 -28.37 -13.50 -38.44
N GLN A 266 -28.06 -12.98 -39.62
CA GLN A 266 -27.30 -11.74 -39.78
C GLN A 266 -28.12 -10.50 -39.38
N TRP A 267 -27.44 -9.48 -38.82
CA TRP A 267 -28.01 -8.19 -38.40
C TRP A 267 -27.54 -7.07 -39.33
#